data_AF-A0A926B6X9-F1
#
_entry.id   AF-A0A926B6X9-F1
#
_cell.length_a   1.000
_cell.length_b   1.000
_cell.length_c   1.000
_cell.angle_alpha   90.00
_cell.angle_beta   90.00
_cell.angle_gamma   90.00
#
_symmetry.space_group_name_H-M   'P 1'
#
loop_
_entity.id
_entity.type
_entity.pdbx_description
1 polymer ?
#
loop_
_entity_poly.entity_id
_entity_poly.type
_entity_poly.pdbx_seq_one_letter_code
_entity_poly.pdbx_strand_id
1 'polypeptide(L)'
;MPNGDLNERLRVDGKFFRSGHQRVWIRAVTYGPFPGGWPNSFEADFQRISAANFNVIRLFEIPNKKLLDCAARYGLRVFGGLKWGQHADFFRSPGLYSSARVQLVNSLKELANHPALAGVYVGNEIPADLARWMGPLRVRQAIEELIALGRKVASHLLFAYANYPSTEYLEPEDADFSAFNVYLEDPENFRKYLKRLHHIAGDRPLVISEFGMDSQRNGLDRQKEVLAWACEIADEEETAGLTVYAWSDRWWNHGAEVMDWDFGLINRNGDGKPALKALQDFQLTSHPSTLDFSVIVCTRNGRDRIGKCLNAVRIMEGQNHEVIVVDDGSDDGTADHVAKQFPEVRLLRLTACGLSAARNAGAAFATGQILAFTDDDCEPDRQWLVRLERVFRDGIFAAAGGPNLPPKPRDWQQAVVCAAPGAPSHVMLNDEEAEHLPGCNLAVTKIAFDA
;
A
#
# COMPACT_ATOMS: atom_id res chain seq x y z
N MET A 1 4.88 18.95 -2.56
CA MET A 1 5.66 18.17 -3.55
C MET A 1 5.02 16.79 -3.64
N PRO A 2 4.93 16.16 -4.82
CA PRO A 2 4.27 14.85 -5.00
C PRO A 2 4.91 13.71 -4.19
N ASN A 3 6.09 13.94 -3.60
CA ASN A 3 6.87 12.93 -2.85
C ASN A 3 6.73 13.03 -1.33
N GLY A 4 5.87 13.90 -0.77
CA GLY A 4 5.77 14.16 0.68
C GLY A 4 7.01 14.89 1.25
N ASP A 5 6.88 15.49 2.44
CA ASP A 5 8.01 16.13 3.12
C ASP A 5 8.94 15.07 3.73
N LEU A 6 10.23 15.07 3.37
CA LEU A 6 11.22 14.17 3.99
C LEU A 6 11.41 14.41 5.49
N ASN A 7 11.04 15.59 5.99
CA ASN A 7 11.07 15.88 7.43
C ASN A 7 9.95 15.14 8.17
N GLU A 8 8.91 14.70 7.46
CA GLU A 8 7.86 13.85 8.00
C GLU A 8 8.17 12.38 7.69
N ARG A 9 8.01 11.53 8.70
CA ARG A 9 8.23 10.09 8.54
C ARG A 9 7.15 9.47 7.68
N LEU A 10 7.58 8.56 6.80
CA LEU A 10 6.68 7.67 6.08
C LEU A 10 6.04 6.72 7.10
N ARG A 11 4.72 6.61 7.08
CA ARG A 11 3.95 5.70 7.93
C ARG A 11 2.89 4.97 7.13
N VAL A 12 2.44 3.84 7.66
CA VAL A 12 1.26 3.12 7.16
C VAL A 12 -0.01 3.86 7.59
N ASP A 13 -0.98 3.93 6.69
CA ASP A 13 -2.34 4.40 6.93
C ASP A 13 -3.31 3.53 6.13
N GLY A 14 -3.78 2.45 6.76
CA GLY A 14 -4.49 1.37 6.09
C GLY A 14 -3.67 0.76 4.96
N LYS A 15 -4.29 0.62 3.78
CA LYS A 15 -3.65 0.09 2.56
C LYS A 15 -2.66 1.07 1.89
N PHE A 16 -2.37 2.22 2.48
CA PHE A 16 -1.54 3.26 1.87
C PHE A 16 -0.37 3.69 2.75
N PHE A 17 0.59 4.40 2.16
CA PHE A 17 1.57 5.16 2.91
C PHE A 17 1.20 6.64 2.99
N ARG A 18 1.59 7.29 4.09
CA ARG A 18 1.49 8.74 4.25
C ARG A 18 2.77 9.36 4.80
N SER A 19 3.00 10.60 4.39
CA SER A 19 3.97 11.54 4.96
C SER A 19 3.17 12.76 5.41
N GLY A 20 3.05 12.95 6.73
CA GLY A 20 2.12 13.93 7.31
C GLY A 20 0.68 13.66 6.91
N HIS A 21 0.08 14.58 6.14
CA HIS A 21 -1.28 14.44 5.61
C HIS A 21 -1.32 13.97 4.16
N GLN A 22 -0.15 13.85 3.50
CA GLN A 22 -0.08 13.49 2.09
C GLN A 22 0.06 11.98 1.93
N ARG A 23 -0.75 11.41 1.04
CA ARG A 23 -0.55 10.05 0.55
C ARG A 23 0.72 9.97 -0.30
N VAL A 24 1.43 8.87 -0.16
CA VAL A 24 2.67 8.60 -0.89
C VAL A 24 2.52 7.27 -1.59
N TRP A 25 2.53 7.30 -2.92
CA TRP A 25 2.74 6.10 -3.72
C TRP A 25 4.24 5.87 -3.85
N ILE A 26 4.74 4.70 -3.42
CA ILE A 26 6.16 4.39 -3.48
C ILE A 26 6.53 4.13 -4.94
N ARG A 27 7.33 5.03 -5.49
CA ARG A 27 7.95 4.88 -6.79
C ARG A 27 9.43 4.64 -6.58
N ALA A 28 9.80 3.36 -6.55
CA ALA A 28 11.12 2.93 -6.13
C ALA A 28 11.96 2.42 -7.31
N VAL A 29 13.27 2.47 -7.13
CA VAL A 29 14.24 1.78 -7.98
C VAL A 29 15.27 1.07 -7.11
N THR A 30 15.72 -0.11 -7.52
CA THR A 30 16.82 -0.79 -6.83
C THR A 30 18.16 -0.18 -7.18
N TYR A 31 19.04 -0.05 -6.19
CA TYR A 31 20.37 0.56 -6.36
C TYR A 31 21.47 -0.35 -5.81
N GLY A 32 22.16 -1.02 -6.72
CA GLY A 32 23.14 -2.06 -6.40
C GLY A 32 22.49 -3.35 -5.88
N PRO A 33 23.30 -4.38 -5.57
CA PRO A 33 24.74 -4.30 -5.32
C PRO A 33 25.61 -4.07 -6.57
N PHE A 34 26.68 -3.28 -6.44
CA PHE A 34 27.60 -2.99 -7.54
C PHE A 34 28.91 -3.79 -7.46
N PRO A 35 29.55 -4.08 -8.60
CA PRO A 35 30.90 -4.64 -8.62
C PRO A 35 31.89 -3.70 -7.91
N GLY A 36 32.64 -4.24 -6.95
CA GLY A 36 33.59 -3.47 -6.14
C GLY A 36 32.99 -2.72 -4.94
N GLY A 37 31.68 -2.91 -4.66
CA GLY A 37 30.98 -2.25 -3.57
C GLY A 37 30.40 -0.88 -3.97
N TRP A 38 30.05 -0.07 -2.97
CA TRP A 38 29.43 1.23 -3.20
C TRP A 38 30.30 2.16 -4.06
N PRO A 39 29.71 2.93 -5.00
CA PRO A 39 30.46 3.93 -5.74
C PRO A 39 31.01 5.02 -4.82
N ASN A 40 32.09 5.66 -5.27
CA ASN A 40 32.74 6.73 -4.52
C ASN A 40 31.85 7.97 -4.33
N SER A 41 30.86 8.17 -5.20
CA SER A 41 29.87 9.23 -5.12
C SER A 41 28.51 8.72 -5.57
N PHE A 42 27.46 9.20 -4.92
CA PHE A 42 26.05 8.90 -5.24
C PHE A 42 25.36 10.08 -5.94
N GLU A 43 26.02 11.23 -6.02
CA GLU A 43 25.41 12.53 -6.37
C GLU A 43 24.74 12.50 -7.75
N ALA A 44 25.48 12.06 -8.77
CA ALA A 44 25.00 12.03 -10.15
C ALA A 44 23.85 11.03 -10.35
N ASP A 45 23.93 9.86 -9.71
CA ASP A 45 22.86 8.86 -9.78
C ASP A 45 21.60 9.37 -9.08
N PHE A 46 21.72 9.88 -7.85
CA PHE A 46 20.56 10.27 -7.06
C PHE A 46 19.88 11.52 -7.61
N GLN A 47 20.64 12.44 -8.21
CA GLN A 47 20.08 13.53 -8.99
C GLN A 47 19.23 13.02 -10.16
N ARG A 48 19.73 12.03 -10.91
CA ARG A 48 19.01 11.46 -12.06
C ARG A 48 17.80 10.63 -11.63
N ILE A 49 17.91 9.86 -10.55
CA ILE A 49 16.81 9.09 -9.96
C ILE A 49 15.67 10.03 -9.56
N SER A 50 15.99 11.10 -8.82
CA SER A 50 15.01 12.11 -8.42
C SER A 50 14.41 12.84 -9.63
N ALA A 51 15.22 13.22 -10.61
CA ALA A 51 14.76 13.85 -11.85
C ALA A 51 13.88 12.94 -12.72
N ALA A 52 14.00 11.62 -12.57
CA ALA A 52 13.15 10.61 -13.18
C ALA A 52 11.89 10.31 -12.35
N ASN A 53 11.54 11.18 -11.38
CA ASN A 53 10.35 11.09 -10.54
C ASN A 53 10.30 9.87 -9.60
N PHE A 54 11.41 9.17 -9.38
CA PHE A 54 11.49 8.20 -8.28
C PHE A 54 11.58 8.94 -6.94
N ASN A 55 10.93 8.39 -5.92
CA ASN A 55 10.91 8.96 -4.57
C ASN A 55 11.52 8.04 -3.51
N VAL A 56 11.85 6.80 -3.90
CA VAL A 56 12.43 5.78 -3.03
C VAL A 56 13.59 5.07 -3.72
N ILE A 57 14.64 4.76 -2.96
CA ILE A 57 15.68 3.82 -3.33
C ILE A 57 15.52 2.55 -2.47
N ARG A 58 15.50 1.38 -3.10
CA ARG A 58 15.54 0.08 -2.43
C ARG A 58 16.95 -0.52 -2.51
N LEU A 59 17.47 -1.00 -1.39
CA LEU A 59 18.80 -1.60 -1.28
C LEU A 59 18.71 -3.05 -0.78
N PHE A 60 19.74 -3.85 -1.07
CA PHE A 60 19.89 -5.23 -0.61
C PHE A 60 20.84 -5.37 0.59
N GLU A 61 21.42 -4.26 1.02
CA GLU A 61 22.23 -4.15 2.24
C GLU A 61 21.83 -2.87 2.99
N ILE A 62 22.20 -2.77 4.26
CA ILE A 62 21.87 -1.60 5.08
C ILE A 62 22.77 -0.43 4.60
N PRO A 63 22.21 0.75 4.30
CA PRO A 63 23.00 1.87 3.80
C PRO A 63 24.00 2.39 4.84
N ASN A 64 25.01 3.13 4.38
CA ASN A 64 25.83 3.95 5.27
C ASN A 64 25.30 5.39 5.33
N LYS A 65 25.79 6.17 6.29
CA LYS A 65 25.37 7.57 6.47
C LYS A 65 25.60 8.43 5.22
N LYS A 66 26.70 8.23 4.49
CA LYS A 66 27.03 9.00 3.29
C LYS A 66 25.96 8.83 2.18
N LEU A 67 25.45 7.61 2.01
CA LEU A 67 24.36 7.33 1.07
C LEU A 67 23.08 8.04 1.52
N LEU A 68 22.72 7.90 2.80
CA LEU A 68 21.52 8.53 3.35
C LEU A 68 21.55 10.06 3.27
N ASP A 69 22.70 10.69 3.58
CA ASP A 69 22.89 12.14 3.46
C ASP A 69 22.68 12.60 2.01
N CYS A 70 23.18 11.84 1.04
CA CYS A 70 22.98 12.13 -0.38
C CYS A 70 21.51 11.95 -0.80
N ALA A 71 20.86 10.87 -0.36
CA ALA A 71 19.45 10.63 -0.63
C ALA A 71 18.56 11.77 -0.11
N ALA A 72 18.84 12.24 1.12
CA ALA A 72 18.13 13.37 1.72
C ALA A 72 18.26 14.66 0.91
N ARG A 73 19.46 14.97 0.38
CA ARG A 73 19.66 16.16 -0.48
C ARG A 73 18.77 16.16 -1.73
N TYR A 74 18.46 14.98 -2.26
CA TYR A 74 17.66 14.81 -3.48
C TYR A 74 16.20 14.44 -3.22
N GLY A 75 15.71 14.53 -1.98
CA GLY A 75 14.31 14.23 -1.69
C GLY A 75 13.96 12.74 -1.71
N LEU A 76 14.95 11.85 -1.65
CA LEU A 76 14.78 10.40 -1.76
C LEU A 76 14.72 9.75 -0.39
N ARG A 77 13.73 8.86 -0.21
CA ARG A 77 13.67 7.92 0.91
C ARG A 77 14.44 6.65 0.56
N VAL A 78 14.91 5.92 1.57
CA VAL A 78 15.69 4.70 1.42
C VAL A 78 15.07 3.58 2.24
N PHE A 79 14.84 2.44 1.58
CA PHE A 79 14.62 1.17 2.26
C PHE A 79 15.91 0.35 2.19
N GLY A 80 16.51 0.09 3.34
CA GLY A 80 17.68 -0.78 3.45
C GLY A 80 17.30 -2.25 3.35
N GLY A 81 18.26 -3.11 3.00
CA GLY A 81 18.11 -4.56 3.06
C GLY A 81 18.99 -5.17 4.14
N LEU A 82 18.49 -6.12 4.93
CA LEU A 82 19.35 -6.91 5.80
C LEU A 82 19.99 -8.03 4.96
N LYS A 83 21.31 -7.94 4.75
CA LYS A 83 22.05 -8.96 4.00
C LYS A 83 22.58 -10.02 4.94
N TRP A 84 22.00 -11.22 4.90
CA TRP A 84 22.43 -12.35 5.73
C TRP A 84 22.24 -13.69 5.00
N GLY A 85 22.65 -14.80 5.63
CA GLY A 85 22.67 -16.14 5.05
C GLY A 85 21.30 -16.82 4.89
N GLN A 86 20.32 -16.10 4.35
CA GLN A 86 18.94 -16.55 4.17
C GLN A 86 18.76 -17.61 3.06
N HIS A 87 19.75 -17.76 2.17
CA HIS A 87 19.80 -18.81 1.13
C HIS A 87 20.51 -20.09 1.61
N ALA A 88 20.67 -20.27 2.92
CA ALA A 88 21.24 -21.46 3.54
C ALA A 88 20.40 -21.90 4.75
N ASP A 89 20.59 -23.14 5.22
CA ASP A 89 19.93 -23.64 6.43
C ASP A 89 20.49 -22.92 7.68
N PHE A 90 19.90 -21.77 8.00
CA PHE A 90 20.30 -20.91 9.10
C PHE A 90 19.90 -21.44 10.48
N PHE A 91 19.10 -22.51 10.54
CA PHE A 91 18.85 -23.24 11.80
C PHE A 91 19.96 -24.23 12.13
N ARG A 92 20.54 -24.88 11.11
CA ARG A 92 21.74 -25.71 11.30
C ARG A 92 23.02 -24.88 11.45
N SER A 93 23.02 -23.66 10.92
CA SER A 93 24.13 -22.70 11.02
C SER A 93 23.69 -21.46 11.81
N PRO A 94 23.46 -21.56 13.13
CA PRO A 94 22.84 -20.49 13.94
C PRO A 94 23.64 -19.19 13.97
N GLY A 95 24.92 -19.23 13.62
CA GLY A 95 25.75 -18.04 13.45
C GLY A 95 25.25 -17.09 12.35
N LEU A 96 24.63 -17.61 11.29
CA LEU A 96 24.06 -16.81 10.19
C LEU A 96 22.89 -15.94 10.65
N TYR A 97 21.99 -16.50 11.45
CA TYR A 97 20.84 -15.79 11.97
C TYR A 97 21.22 -14.87 13.14
N SER A 98 22.12 -15.33 14.02
CA SER A 98 22.61 -14.53 15.14
C SER A 98 23.35 -13.28 14.68
N SER A 99 24.17 -13.38 13.63
CA SER A 99 24.86 -12.23 13.04
C SER A 99 23.88 -11.23 12.41
N ALA A 100 22.83 -11.71 11.74
CA ALA A 100 21.78 -10.88 11.18
C ALA A 100 21.09 -10.01 12.25
N ARG A 101 20.75 -10.61 13.41
CA ARG A 101 20.17 -9.88 14.55
C ARG A 101 21.10 -8.79 15.07
N VAL A 102 22.38 -9.12 15.27
CA VAL A 102 23.39 -8.16 15.77
C VAL A 102 23.60 -7.03 14.78
N GLN A 103 23.72 -7.35 13.49
CA GLN A 103 23.87 -6.37 12.42
C GLN A 103 22.68 -5.41 12.38
N LEU A 104 21.45 -5.94 12.36
CA LEU A 104 20.23 -5.14 12.35
C LEU A 104 20.21 -4.13 13.51
N VAL A 105 20.42 -4.61 14.74
CA VAL A 105 20.40 -3.75 15.94
C VAL A 105 21.49 -2.68 15.90
N ASN A 106 22.71 -3.06 15.55
CA ASN A 106 23.85 -2.12 15.55
C ASN A 106 23.65 -1.03 14.50
N SER A 107 23.24 -1.41 13.29
CA SER A 107 22.98 -0.43 12.23
C SER A 107 21.81 0.48 12.55
N LEU A 108 20.72 -0.03 13.13
CA LEU A 108 19.58 0.80 13.51
C LEU A 108 19.93 1.80 14.61
N LYS A 109 20.75 1.41 15.60
CA LYS A 109 21.23 2.35 16.63
C LYS A 109 21.96 3.55 16.05
N GLU A 110 22.67 3.37 14.95
CA GLU A 110 23.41 4.44 14.28
C GLU A 110 22.53 5.25 13.33
N LEU A 111 21.66 4.59 12.56
CA LEU A 111 21.04 5.19 11.37
C LEU A 111 19.54 5.45 11.50
N ALA A 112 18.85 4.87 12.50
CA ALA A 112 17.38 4.90 12.56
C ALA A 112 16.79 6.31 12.59
N ASN A 113 17.50 7.28 13.16
CA ASN A 113 17.04 8.65 13.24
C ASN A 113 17.35 9.47 11.99
N HIS A 114 18.05 8.92 11.00
CA HIS A 114 18.32 9.64 9.76
C HIS A 114 17.02 9.84 8.96
N PRO A 115 16.67 11.07 8.52
CA PRO A 115 15.38 11.37 7.87
C PRO A 115 15.12 10.55 6.59
N ALA A 116 16.16 10.33 5.78
CA ALA A 116 16.03 9.53 4.55
C ALA A 116 15.77 8.03 4.78
N LEU A 117 16.11 7.46 5.94
CA LEU A 117 15.84 6.03 6.17
C LEU A 117 14.35 5.86 6.50
N ALA A 118 13.61 5.21 5.60
CA ALA A 118 12.18 4.96 5.77
C ALA A 118 11.88 3.59 6.39
N GLY A 119 12.73 2.60 6.11
CA GLY A 119 12.51 1.25 6.59
C GLY A 119 13.59 0.25 6.22
N VAL A 120 13.38 -1.00 6.61
CA VAL A 120 14.28 -2.12 6.36
C VAL A 120 13.51 -3.35 5.90
N TYR A 121 13.95 -3.94 4.80
CA TYR A 121 13.62 -5.32 4.43
C TYR A 121 14.48 -6.27 5.26
N VAL A 122 13.88 -7.07 6.14
CA VAL A 122 14.64 -7.97 7.04
C VAL A 122 15.14 -9.24 6.34
N GLY A 123 14.66 -9.49 5.12
CA GLY A 123 15.09 -10.57 4.26
C GLY A 123 14.53 -10.39 2.85
N ASN A 124 15.04 -11.21 1.92
CA ASN A 124 14.66 -11.19 0.52
C ASN A 124 14.66 -12.61 -0.05
N GLU A 125 13.51 -13.08 -0.52
CA GLU A 125 13.39 -14.30 -1.33
C GLU A 125 14.11 -15.52 -0.71
N ILE A 126 13.57 -16.03 0.40
CA ILE A 126 14.00 -17.34 0.90
C ILE A 126 13.49 -18.41 -0.08
N PRO A 127 14.36 -19.23 -0.69
CA PRO A 127 13.95 -20.21 -1.68
C PRO A 127 12.91 -21.21 -1.15
N ALA A 128 11.91 -21.55 -1.98
CA ALA A 128 10.80 -22.41 -1.56
C ALA A 128 11.22 -23.83 -1.14
N ASP A 129 12.22 -24.40 -1.82
CA ASP A 129 12.82 -25.69 -1.48
C ASP A 129 13.50 -25.65 -0.11
N LEU A 130 14.23 -24.58 0.17
CA LEU A 130 14.89 -24.35 1.45
C LEU A 130 13.87 -24.06 2.57
N ALA A 131 12.85 -23.25 2.30
CA ALA A 131 11.78 -22.96 3.25
C ALA A 131 11.03 -24.23 3.67
N ARG A 132 10.71 -25.08 2.69
CA ARG A 132 10.11 -26.40 2.94
C ARG A 132 11.04 -27.30 3.74
N TRP A 133 12.34 -27.30 3.44
CA TRP A 133 13.35 -28.07 4.16
C TRP A 133 13.49 -27.65 5.63
N MET A 134 13.58 -26.35 5.89
CA MET A 134 13.74 -25.80 7.25
C MET A 134 12.46 -25.87 8.09
N GLY A 135 11.30 -25.94 7.42
CA GLY A 135 9.97 -25.88 8.01
C GLY A 135 9.37 -24.48 7.87
N PRO A 136 8.33 -24.28 7.03
CA PRO A 136 7.79 -22.97 6.71
C PRO A 136 7.41 -22.11 7.92
N LEU A 137 6.76 -22.71 8.93
CA LEU A 137 6.37 -21.99 10.16
C LEU A 137 7.58 -21.44 10.91
N ARG A 138 8.67 -22.20 10.98
CA ARG A 138 9.90 -21.77 11.67
C ARG A 138 10.58 -20.64 10.91
N VAL A 139 10.60 -20.73 9.58
CA VAL A 139 11.16 -19.68 8.72
C VAL A 139 10.37 -18.38 8.88
N ARG A 140 9.04 -18.43 8.83
CA ARG A 140 8.18 -17.28 9.09
C ARG A 140 8.40 -16.67 10.46
N GLN A 141 8.47 -17.50 11.52
CA GLN A 141 8.80 -17.03 12.87
C GLN A 141 10.17 -16.33 12.95
N ALA A 142 11.18 -16.84 12.26
CA ALA A 142 12.49 -16.20 12.21
C ALA A 142 12.46 -14.82 11.52
N ILE A 143 11.63 -14.65 10.50
CA ILE A 143 11.38 -13.36 9.84
C ILE A 143 10.66 -12.41 10.82
N GLU A 144 9.58 -12.87 11.45
CA GLU A 144 8.81 -12.09 12.43
C GLU A 144 9.68 -11.62 13.61
N GLU A 145 10.55 -12.49 14.12
CA GLU A 145 11.50 -12.13 15.17
C GLU A 145 12.46 -11.00 14.76
N LEU A 146 12.91 -10.97 13.49
CA LEU A 146 13.75 -9.88 12.99
C LEU A 146 12.96 -8.57 12.87
N ILE A 147 11.70 -8.63 12.43
CA ILE A 147 10.80 -7.47 12.36
C ILE A 147 10.55 -6.92 13.76
N ALA A 148 10.15 -7.78 14.71
CA ALA A 148 9.91 -7.42 16.10
C ALA A 148 11.17 -6.81 16.76
N LEU A 149 12.35 -7.37 16.47
CA LEU A 149 13.62 -6.84 16.95
C LEU A 149 13.91 -5.44 16.38
N GLY A 150 13.72 -5.25 15.08
CA GLY A 150 13.88 -3.95 14.42
C GLY A 150 12.93 -2.91 15.01
N ARG A 151 11.65 -3.25 15.14
CA ARG A 151 10.60 -2.41 15.71
C ARG A 151 10.89 -2.02 17.16
N LYS A 152 11.45 -2.93 17.96
CA LYS A 152 11.88 -2.63 19.34
C LYS A 152 12.98 -1.58 19.42
N VAL A 153 13.87 -1.53 18.43
CA VAL A 153 14.98 -0.56 18.37
C VAL A 153 14.53 0.76 17.74
N ALA A 154 13.69 0.71 16.71
CA ALA A 154 13.27 1.86 15.91
C ALA A 154 11.80 1.72 15.49
N SER A 155 10.88 1.97 16.42
CA SER A 155 9.43 1.80 16.20
C SER A 155 8.81 2.76 15.19
N HIS A 156 9.54 3.81 14.79
CA HIS A 156 9.12 4.80 13.80
C HIS A 156 9.56 4.46 12.36
N LEU A 157 10.32 3.38 12.17
CA LEU A 157 10.68 2.85 10.85
C LEU A 157 9.70 1.75 10.43
N LEU A 158 9.63 1.53 9.13
CA LEU A 158 8.84 0.46 8.52
C LEU A 158 9.69 -0.80 8.32
N PHE A 159 9.12 -1.97 8.54
CA PHE A 159 9.77 -3.26 8.39
C PHE A 159 8.92 -4.18 7.52
N ALA A 160 9.57 -4.84 6.57
CA ALA A 160 8.94 -5.80 5.67
C ALA A 160 9.89 -6.95 5.34
N TYR A 161 9.34 -7.96 4.68
CA TYR A 161 10.08 -9.04 4.06
C TYR A 161 9.74 -9.03 2.57
N ALA A 162 10.75 -9.04 1.70
CA ALA A 162 10.51 -9.14 0.27
C ALA A 162 10.28 -10.61 -0.10
N ASN A 163 9.02 -10.94 -0.29
CA ASN A 163 8.53 -12.28 -0.56
C ASN A 163 8.54 -12.59 -2.06
N TYR A 164 8.28 -13.84 -2.41
CA TYR A 164 8.22 -14.34 -3.78
C TYR A 164 6.96 -15.19 -3.99
N PRO A 165 6.39 -15.25 -5.21
CA PRO A 165 5.16 -15.99 -5.48
C PRO A 165 5.16 -17.46 -5.03
N SER A 166 6.30 -18.15 -5.13
CA SER A 166 6.42 -19.55 -4.69
C SER A 166 6.46 -19.73 -3.16
N THR A 167 6.56 -18.63 -2.41
CA THR A 167 6.66 -18.60 -0.95
C THR A 167 5.66 -17.65 -0.29
N GLU A 168 4.52 -17.39 -0.92
CA GLU A 168 3.42 -16.58 -0.35
C GLU A 168 3.11 -16.94 1.12
N TYR A 169 3.16 -18.23 1.48
CA TYR A 169 2.92 -18.74 2.84
C TYR A 169 3.97 -18.31 3.89
N LEU A 170 5.06 -17.66 3.50
CA LEU A 170 6.05 -17.06 4.40
C LEU A 170 5.73 -15.61 4.77
N GLU A 171 4.62 -15.05 4.25
CA GLU A 171 4.23 -13.68 4.55
C GLU A 171 4.14 -13.46 6.08
N PRO A 172 4.94 -12.53 6.65
CA PRO A 172 4.94 -12.28 8.09
C PRO A 172 3.72 -11.43 8.48
N GLU A 173 3.09 -11.76 9.60
CA GLU A 173 1.90 -11.04 10.08
C GLU A 173 2.26 -9.63 10.61
N ASP A 174 3.45 -9.50 11.23
CA ASP A 174 3.93 -8.27 11.87
C ASP A 174 4.62 -7.25 10.93
N ALA A 175 4.71 -7.53 9.63
CA ALA A 175 5.26 -6.57 8.67
C ALA A 175 4.33 -5.36 8.50
N ASP A 176 4.92 -4.17 8.37
CA ASP A 176 4.18 -2.92 8.17
C ASP A 176 3.51 -2.86 6.78
N PHE A 177 4.08 -3.55 5.80
CA PHE A 177 3.54 -3.66 4.45
C PHE A 177 3.95 -4.99 3.81
N SER A 178 3.12 -5.47 2.89
CA SER A 178 3.40 -6.66 2.11
C SER A 178 4.22 -6.31 0.88
N ALA A 179 5.22 -7.14 0.59
CA ALA A 179 6.19 -6.85 -0.44
C ALA A 179 6.51 -8.10 -1.25
N PHE A 180 6.30 -8.03 -2.56
CA PHE A 180 6.50 -9.17 -3.46
C PHE A 180 7.39 -8.82 -4.65
N ASN A 181 8.39 -9.66 -4.88
CA ASN A 181 9.17 -9.68 -6.11
C ASN A 181 8.37 -10.41 -7.19
N VAL A 182 7.93 -9.70 -8.23
CA VAL A 182 7.03 -10.25 -9.26
C VAL A 182 7.63 -9.99 -10.64
N TYR A 183 7.87 -11.06 -11.39
CA TYR A 183 8.41 -11.02 -12.76
C TYR A 183 7.45 -11.69 -13.74
N LEU A 184 6.20 -11.21 -13.75
CA LEU A 184 5.17 -11.65 -14.71
C LEU A 184 5.14 -10.67 -15.88
N GLU A 185 5.63 -11.09 -17.04
CA GLU A 185 5.82 -10.27 -18.24
C GLU A 185 4.57 -10.21 -19.14
N ASP A 186 3.41 -10.52 -18.56
CA ASP A 186 2.10 -10.55 -19.20
C ASP A 186 1.13 -9.65 -18.43
N PRO A 187 0.54 -8.61 -19.07
CA PRO A 187 -0.31 -7.61 -18.39
C PRO A 187 -1.51 -8.21 -17.67
N GLU A 188 -2.21 -9.16 -18.30
CA GLU A 188 -3.44 -9.74 -17.74
C GLU A 188 -3.13 -10.62 -16.52
N ASN A 189 -2.10 -11.45 -16.61
CA ASN A 189 -1.67 -12.29 -15.50
C ASN A 189 -1.10 -11.45 -14.35
N PHE A 190 -0.34 -10.39 -14.65
CA PHE A 190 0.12 -9.45 -13.63
C PHE A 190 -1.05 -8.82 -12.89
N ARG A 191 -2.04 -8.28 -13.63
CA ARG A 191 -3.24 -7.67 -13.05
C ARG A 191 -4.01 -8.65 -12.14
N LYS A 192 -4.28 -9.86 -12.61
CA LYS A 192 -4.95 -10.90 -11.82
C LYS A 192 -4.15 -11.25 -10.55
N TYR A 193 -2.84 -11.33 -10.67
CA TYR A 193 -1.98 -11.65 -9.54
C TYR A 193 -1.95 -10.54 -8.48
N LEU A 194 -2.00 -9.25 -8.88
CA LEU A 194 -2.10 -8.14 -7.93
C LEU A 194 -3.35 -8.24 -7.05
N LYS A 195 -4.49 -8.68 -7.60
CA LYS A 195 -5.73 -8.91 -6.86
C LYS A 195 -5.55 -9.98 -5.78
N ARG A 196 -4.92 -11.11 -6.14
CA ARG A 196 -4.51 -12.14 -5.17
C ARG A 196 -3.58 -11.58 -4.09
N LEU A 197 -2.58 -10.79 -4.46
CA LEU A 197 -1.65 -10.21 -3.50
C LEU A 197 -2.33 -9.25 -2.52
N HIS A 198 -3.39 -8.54 -2.93
CA HIS A 198 -4.19 -7.73 -2.01
C HIS A 198 -4.89 -8.54 -0.93
N HIS A 199 -5.25 -9.80 -1.22
CA HIS A 199 -5.83 -10.72 -0.23
C HIS A 199 -4.78 -11.14 0.79
N ILE A 200 -3.58 -11.47 0.31
CA ILE A 200 -2.45 -11.84 1.18
C ILE A 200 -2.01 -10.65 2.04
N ALA A 201 -2.04 -9.44 1.48
CA ALA A 201 -1.70 -8.22 2.20
C ALA A 201 -2.71 -7.88 3.30
N GLY A 202 -3.98 -8.27 3.13
CA GLY A 202 -5.06 -7.88 4.02
C GLY A 202 -5.19 -6.36 4.05
N ASP A 203 -5.23 -5.78 5.24
CA ASP A 203 -5.37 -4.32 5.44
C ASP A 203 -4.08 -3.52 5.23
N ARG A 204 -2.97 -4.20 4.93
CA ARG A 204 -1.65 -3.57 4.79
C ARG A 204 -1.44 -3.02 3.39
N PRO A 205 -0.54 -2.03 3.23
CA PRO A 205 -0.11 -1.58 1.92
C PRO A 205 0.57 -2.73 1.16
N LEU A 206 0.24 -2.89 -0.13
CA LEU A 206 0.89 -3.83 -1.02
C LEU A 206 1.94 -3.11 -1.87
N VAL A 207 3.18 -3.59 -1.87
CA VAL A 207 4.27 -3.05 -2.70
C VAL A 207 4.82 -4.15 -3.60
N ILE A 208 4.93 -3.87 -4.89
CA ILE A 208 5.74 -4.69 -5.78
C ILE A 208 7.19 -4.30 -5.56
N SER A 209 7.91 -5.14 -4.82
CA SER A 209 9.22 -4.82 -4.29
C SER A 209 10.31 -5.00 -5.33
N GLU A 210 10.10 -5.84 -6.34
CA GLU A 210 10.92 -5.92 -7.55
C GLU A 210 10.02 -6.26 -8.74
N PHE A 211 10.16 -5.50 -9.82
CA PHE A 211 9.64 -5.82 -11.15
C PHE A 211 10.65 -5.34 -12.18
N GLY A 212 10.96 -6.15 -13.19
CA GLY A 212 12.00 -5.85 -14.15
C GLY A 212 11.85 -6.61 -15.46
N MET A 213 12.57 -6.15 -16.49
CA MET A 213 12.67 -6.82 -17.78
C MET A 213 14.13 -6.78 -18.27
N ASP A 214 14.67 -7.95 -18.61
CA ASP A 214 16.01 -8.07 -19.18
C ASP A 214 16.01 -7.56 -20.63
N SER A 215 16.67 -6.43 -20.85
CA SER A 215 16.81 -5.83 -22.18
C SER A 215 17.81 -6.55 -23.09
N GLN A 216 18.74 -7.33 -22.55
CA GLN A 216 19.73 -8.06 -23.35
C GLN A 216 19.05 -9.16 -24.18
N ARG A 217 18.10 -9.88 -23.57
CA ARG A 217 17.36 -10.97 -24.22
C ARG A 217 16.11 -10.51 -24.95
N ASN A 218 15.45 -9.46 -24.46
CA ASN A 218 14.14 -9.03 -24.97
C ASN A 218 14.18 -7.73 -25.80
N GLY A 219 15.29 -7.00 -25.76
CA GLY A 219 15.45 -5.71 -26.44
C GLY A 219 14.97 -4.51 -25.62
N LEU A 220 15.50 -3.33 -25.98
CA LEU A 220 15.24 -2.07 -25.27
C LEU A 220 13.77 -1.61 -25.39
N ASP A 221 13.14 -1.83 -26.55
CA ASP A 221 11.75 -1.43 -26.76
C ASP A 221 10.77 -2.27 -25.94
N ARG A 222 11.02 -3.58 -25.82
CA ARG A 222 10.20 -4.45 -24.97
C ARG A 222 10.37 -4.11 -23.50
N GLN A 223 11.60 -3.83 -23.04
CA GLN A 223 11.84 -3.35 -21.67
C GLN A 223 11.06 -2.07 -21.39
N LYS A 224 11.10 -1.10 -22.31
CA LYS A 224 10.35 0.16 -22.20
C LYS A 224 8.85 -0.07 -22.10
N GLU A 225 8.28 -0.87 -23.00
CA GLU A 225 6.86 -1.21 -23.02
C GLU A 225 6.44 -1.89 -21.71
N VAL A 226 7.22 -2.89 -21.26
CA VAL A 226 6.86 -3.71 -20.10
C VAL A 226 6.92 -2.94 -18.79
N LEU A 227 7.95 -2.11 -18.59
CA LEU A 227 8.02 -1.29 -17.39
C LEU A 227 6.95 -0.19 -17.36
N ALA A 228 6.53 0.33 -18.52
CA ALA A 228 5.48 1.32 -18.61
C ALA A 228 4.12 0.74 -18.18
N TRP A 229 3.65 -0.33 -18.83
CA TRP A 229 2.36 -0.92 -18.47
C TRP A 229 2.35 -1.49 -17.05
N ALA A 230 3.49 -1.99 -16.55
CA ALA A 230 3.55 -2.52 -15.18
C ALA A 230 3.33 -1.42 -14.13
N CYS A 231 3.84 -0.21 -14.37
CA CYS A 231 3.57 0.94 -13.50
C CYS A 231 2.10 1.38 -13.57
N GLU A 232 1.54 1.41 -14.78
CA GLU A 232 0.12 1.73 -15.00
C GLU A 232 -0.78 0.73 -14.27
N ILE A 233 -0.60 -0.57 -14.50
CA ILE A 233 -1.40 -1.61 -13.84
C ILE A 233 -1.22 -1.59 -12.32
N ALA A 234 -0.01 -1.36 -11.81
CA ALA A 234 0.22 -1.28 -10.38
C ALA A 234 -0.53 -0.10 -9.72
N ASP A 235 -0.67 1.03 -10.41
CA ASP A 235 -1.45 2.18 -9.95
C ASP A 235 -2.97 1.97 -10.11
N GLU A 236 -3.41 1.40 -11.24
CA GLU A 236 -4.82 1.05 -11.49
C GLU A 236 -5.35 0.05 -10.46
N GLU A 237 -4.56 -0.96 -10.12
CA GLU A 237 -4.87 -1.99 -9.13
C GLU A 237 -4.55 -1.53 -7.69
N GLU A 238 -4.38 -0.23 -7.45
CA GLU A 238 -4.26 0.40 -6.12
C GLU A 238 -3.16 -0.23 -5.24
N THR A 239 -2.04 -0.66 -5.83
CA THR A 239 -0.85 -0.97 -5.02
C THR A 239 -0.36 0.31 -4.33
N ALA A 240 0.29 0.15 -3.18
CA ALA A 240 0.92 1.27 -2.48
C ALA A 240 2.28 1.65 -3.08
N GLY A 241 2.79 0.88 -4.03
CA GLY A 241 3.97 1.21 -4.80
C GLY A 241 4.54 0.09 -5.66
N LEU A 242 5.45 0.48 -6.54
CA LEU A 242 6.22 -0.42 -7.39
C LEU A 242 7.70 -0.04 -7.39
N THR A 243 8.56 -1.05 -7.40
CA THR A 243 10.01 -0.91 -7.43
C THR A 243 10.58 -1.51 -8.70
N VAL A 244 11.24 -0.66 -9.50
CA VAL A 244 11.89 -1.08 -10.74
C VAL A 244 13.23 -1.73 -10.43
N TYR A 245 13.40 -2.96 -10.89
CA TYR A 245 14.66 -3.69 -10.93
C TYR A 245 15.25 -3.55 -12.35
N ALA A 246 16.30 -2.75 -12.57
CA ALA A 246 17.13 -2.04 -11.58
C ALA A 246 17.62 -0.67 -12.08
N TRP A 247 18.33 0.12 -11.26
CA TRP A 247 18.90 1.40 -11.72
C TRP A 247 19.94 1.21 -12.84
N SER A 248 20.85 0.24 -12.70
CA SER A 248 21.98 0.02 -13.63
C SER A 248 22.15 -1.45 -13.99
N ASP A 249 22.65 -1.70 -15.21
CA ASP A 249 23.08 -3.03 -15.66
C ASP A 249 24.29 -3.56 -14.87
N ARG A 250 25.04 -2.66 -14.21
CA ARG A 250 26.14 -3.08 -13.33
C ARG A 250 25.56 -3.72 -12.08
N TRP A 251 25.61 -5.05 -12.03
CA TRP A 251 25.08 -5.82 -10.92
C TRP A 251 26.10 -6.83 -10.39
N TRP A 252 26.11 -6.99 -9.08
CA TRP A 252 26.95 -7.96 -8.39
C TRP A 252 26.11 -9.00 -7.66
N ASN A 253 26.31 -10.27 -8.00
CA ASN A 253 25.65 -11.39 -7.33
C ASN A 253 26.62 -12.56 -7.12
N HIS A 254 26.49 -13.26 -5.99
CA HIS A 254 27.28 -14.46 -5.65
C HIS A 254 28.80 -14.38 -5.92
N GLY A 255 29.41 -13.21 -5.73
CA GLY A 255 30.86 -13.05 -5.86
C GLY A 255 31.35 -12.77 -7.29
N ALA A 256 30.45 -12.52 -8.24
CA ALA A 256 30.78 -12.12 -9.60
C ALA A 256 29.91 -10.96 -10.09
N GLU A 257 30.43 -10.23 -11.07
CA GLU A 257 29.62 -9.31 -11.85
C GLU A 257 28.72 -10.14 -12.76
N VAL A 258 27.44 -9.80 -12.78
CA VAL A 258 26.47 -10.43 -13.66
C VAL A 258 26.64 -9.82 -15.06
N MET A 259 26.82 -10.69 -16.06
CA MET A 259 27.02 -10.30 -17.47
C MET A 259 25.96 -10.87 -18.43
N ASP A 260 25.08 -11.74 -17.94
CA ASP A 260 24.13 -12.54 -18.72
C ASP A 260 22.69 -11.99 -18.74
N TRP A 261 22.48 -10.82 -18.13
CA TRP A 261 21.27 -10.01 -18.21
C TRP A 261 21.57 -8.53 -18.02
N ASP A 262 20.69 -7.67 -18.54
CA ASP A 262 20.75 -6.21 -18.47
C ASP A 262 19.37 -5.63 -18.11
N PHE A 263 19.03 -5.61 -16.81
CA PHE A 263 17.78 -5.10 -16.25
C PHE A 263 17.80 -3.59 -15.94
N GLY A 264 18.96 -2.95 -16.01
CA GLY A 264 19.15 -1.55 -15.63
C GLY A 264 18.33 -0.58 -16.47
N LEU A 265 17.91 0.53 -15.85
CA LEU A 265 17.41 1.73 -16.53
C LEU A 265 18.54 2.53 -17.18
N ILE A 266 19.77 2.34 -16.72
CA ILE A 266 20.98 2.82 -17.36
C ILE A 266 21.87 1.64 -17.75
N ASN A 267 22.58 1.77 -18.86
CA ASN A 267 23.52 0.75 -19.31
C ASN A 267 24.78 0.70 -18.45
N ARG A 268 25.68 -0.26 -18.72
CA ARG A 268 26.94 -0.42 -17.98
C ARG A 268 27.89 0.79 -18.06
N ASN A 269 27.76 1.58 -19.11
CA ASN A 269 28.52 2.82 -19.32
C ASN A 269 27.91 4.04 -18.61
N GLY A 270 26.68 3.91 -18.10
CA GLY A 270 25.94 4.95 -17.40
C GLY A 270 24.91 5.71 -18.25
N ASP A 271 24.76 5.36 -19.53
CA ASP A 271 23.79 6.01 -20.43
C ASP A 271 22.36 5.55 -20.12
N GLY A 272 21.39 6.47 -20.18
CA GLY A 272 19.99 6.13 -19.97
C GLY A 272 19.40 5.30 -21.11
N LYS A 273 18.65 4.24 -20.76
CA LYS A 273 17.86 3.45 -21.71
C LYS A 273 16.50 4.10 -21.99
N PRO A 274 15.80 3.74 -23.08
CA PRO A 274 14.47 4.27 -23.39
C PRO A 274 13.45 4.10 -22.26
N ALA A 275 13.53 3.01 -21.49
CA ALA A 275 12.67 2.76 -20.35
C ALA A 275 12.76 3.84 -19.26
N LEU A 276 13.95 4.42 -19.02
CA LEU A 276 14.11 5.51 -18.06
C LEU A 276 13.25 6.72 -18.43
N LYS A 277 13.20 7.05 -19.73
CA LYS A 277 12.41 8.17 -20.23
C LYS A 277 10.91 7.87 -20.15
N ALA A 278 10.48 6.67 -20.55
CA ALA A 278 9.08 6.26 -20.46
C ALA A 278 8.57 6.32 -19.01
N LEU A 279 9.37 5.82 -18.06
CA LEU A 279 9.04 5.93 -16.64
C LEU A 279 9.02 7.39 -16.19
N GLN A 280 10.00 8.22 -16.54
CA GLN A 280 10.00 9.63 -16.16
C GLN A 280 8.69 10.34 -16.54
N ASP A 281 8.13 10.00 -17.70
CA ASP A 281 6.90 10.58 -18.24
C ASP A 281 5.62 9.95 -17.64
N PHE A 282 5.72 8.79 -16.96
CA PHE A 282 4.60 8.17 -16.24
C PHE A 282 4.04 9.11 -15.18
N GLN A 283 2.71 9.24 -15.17
CA GLN A 283 1.92 9.96 -14.18
C GLN A 283 0.93 8.99 -13.55
N LEU A 284 0.67 9.15 -12.26
CA LEU A 284 -0.43 8.44 -11.61
C LEU A 284 -1.75 8.79 -12.30
N THR A 285 -2.60 7.79 -12.44
CA THR A 285 -3.80 7.85 -13.24
C THR A 285 -4.84 8.71 -12.54
N SER A 286 -5.04 9.93 -13.03
CA SER A 286 -6.17 10.77 -12.63
C SER A 286 -7.26 10.65 -13.69
N HIS A 287 -8.43 10.15 -13.30
CA HIS A 287 -9.59 10.19 -14.17
C HIS A 287 -10.54 11.29 -13.74
N PRO A 288 -11.05 12.10 -14.70
CA PRO A 288 -12.18 12.95 -14.41
C PRO A 288 -13.33 12.05 -13.99
N SER A 289 -13.91 12.39 -12.86
CA SER A 289 -15.04 11.67 -12.32
C SER A 289 -16.26 11.97 -13.22
N THR A 290 -17.07 10.95 -13.51
CA THR A 290 -18.26 10.98 -14.38
C THR A 290 -19.53 10.42 -13.73
N LEU A 291 -19.42 9.76 -12.57
CA LEU A 291 -20.57 9.17 -11.87
C LEU A 291 -21.04 10.04 -10.70
N ASP A 292 -22.36 10.18 -10.55
CA ASP A 292 -22.98 10.88 -9.41
C ASP A 292 -23.21 9.93 -8.24
N PHE A 293 -22.77 10.32 -7.04
CA PHE A 293 -22.92 9.53 -5.81
C PHE A 293 -23.91 10.16 -4.84
N SER A 294 -24.68 9.30 -4.16
CA SER A 294 -25.43 9.66 -2.95
C SER A 294 -24.81 8.96 -1.75
N VAL A 295 -24.19 9.73 -0.86
CA VAL A 295 -23.68 9.23 0.41
C VAL A 295 -24.83 9.18 1.42
N ILE A 296 -25.16 7.99 1.90
CA ILE A 296 -26.28 7.76 2.82
C ILE A 296 -25.71 7.35 4.19
N VAL A 297 -25.95 8.19 5.19
CA VAL A 297 -25.56 7.97 6.58
C VAL A 297 -26.81 7.76 7.41
N CYS A 298 -27.00 6.54 7.93
CA CYS A 298 -28.11 6.26 8.85
C CYS A 298 -27.63 6.47 10.29
N THR A 299 -28.46 7.11 11.12
CA THR A 299 -28.11 7.40 12.52
C THR A 299 -29.31 7.20 13.43
N ARG A 300 -29.02 6.81 14.67
CA ARG A 300 -29.96 6.83 15.78
C ARG A 300 -29.20 7.10 17.07
N ASN A 301 -29.57 8.17 17.76
CA ASN A 301 -28.90 8.64 18.97
C ASN A 301 -27.37 8.71 18.78
N GLY A 302 -26.96 9.35 17.68
CA GLY A 302 -25.60 9.46 17.19
C GLY A 302 -24.94 10.80 17.44
N ARG A 303 -25.51 11.65 18.33
CA ARG A 303 -25.10 13.05 18.50
C ARG A 303 -23.60 13.24 18.74
N ASP A 304 -22.97 12.30 19.46
CA ASP A 304 -21.55 12.37 19.81
C ASP A 304 -20.63 11.79 18.71
N ARG A 305 -21.17 11.08 17.72
CA ARG A 305 -20.41 10.37 16.67
C ARG A 305 -20.56 11.03 15.31
N ILE A 306 -21.79 11.36 14.91
CA ILE A 306 -22.13 11.79 13.54
C ILE A 306 -21.34 13.00 13.06
N GLY A 307 -20.98 13.91 13.96
CA GLY A 307 -20.20 15.09 13.60
C GLY A 307 -18.81 14.76 13.04
N LYS A 308 -18.17 13.67 13.50
CA LYS A 308 -16.88 13.22 12.95
C LYS A 308 -17.07 12.63 11.56
N CYS A 309 -18.06 11.74 11.39
CA CYS A 309 -18.42 11.14 10.12
C CYS A 309 -18.71 12.21 9.05
N LEU A 310 -19.58 13.18 9.35
CA LEU A 310 -19.93 14.24 8.40
C LEU A 310 -18.76 15.18 8.08
N ASN A 311 -17.84 15.42 9.02
CA ASN A 311 -16.62 16.18 8.72
C ASN A 311 -15.67 15.39 7.81
N ALA A 312 -15.57 14.07 7.97
CA ALA A 312 -14.78 13.22 7.06
C ALA A 312 -15.39 13.21 5.65
N VAL A 313 -16.72 13.08 5.55
CA VAL A 313 -17.47 13.18 4.29
C VAL A 313 -17.23 14.54 3.61
N ARG A 314 -17.29 15.64 4.38
CA ARG A 314 -17.11 17.03 3.87
C ARG A 314 -15.74 17.26 3.21
N ILE A 315 -14.70 16.55 3.62
CA ILE A 315 -13.34 16.72 3.08
C ILE A 315 -12.95 15.69 2.01
N MET A 316 -13.92 14.89 1.55
CA MET A 316 -13.70 13.97 0.44
C MET A 316 -13.36 14.72 -0.84
N GLU A 317 -12.39 14.17 -1.56
CA GLU A 317 -11.94 14.58 -2.87
C GLU A 317 -12.79 13.91 -3.94
N GLY A 318 -12.82 14.50 -5.14
CA GLY A 318 -13.60 14.00 -6.28
C GLY A 318 -14.80 14.87 -6.60
N GLN A 319 -15.80 14.27 -7.23
CA GLN A 319 -16.97 14.96 -7.77
C GLN A 319 -17.99 15.43 -6.73
N ASN A 320 -18.95 16.20 -7.22
CA ASN A 320 -20.18 16.50 -6.51
C ASN A 320 -20.87 15.20 -6.10
N HIS A 321 -21.17 15.11 -4.82
CA HIS A 321 -21.96 14.06 -4.23
C HIS A 321 -22.97 14.74 -3.31
N GLU A 322 -24.14 14.14 -3.20
CA GLU A 322 -25.06 14.54 -2.15
C GLU A 322 -24.83 13.72 -0.89
N VAL A 323 -25.13 14.33 0.26
CA VAL A 323 -25.05 13.67 1.55
C VAL A 323 -26.44 13.64 2.14
N ILE A 324 -26.94 12.44 2.41
CA ILE A 324 -28.25 12.19 3.00
C ILE A 324 -28.03 11.61 4.38
N VAL A 325 -28.51 12.30 5.40
CA VAL A 325 -28.56 11.78 6.76
C VAL A 325 -29.96 11.28 7.03
N VAL A 326 -30.11 10.00 7.34
CA VAL A 326 -31.37 9.41 7.74
C VAL A 326 -31.38 9.21 9.25
N ASP A 327 -32.15 10.05 9.95
CA ASP A 327 -32.36 9.97 11.38
C ASP A 327 -33.51 9.00 11.69
N ASP A 328 -33.19 7.84 12.26
CA ASP A 328 -34.13 6.77 12.64
C ASP A 328 -34.82 7.07 13.99
N GLY A 329 -35.38 8.27 14.11
CA GLY A 329 -36.14 8.73 15.27
C GLY A 329 -35.28 8.95 16.51
N SER A 330 -34.21 9.75 16.40
CA SER A 330 -33.37 10.08 17.55
C SER A 330 -34.08 10.98 18.57
N ASP A 331 -33.79 10.80 19.85
CA ASP A 331 -34.33 11.58 20.98
C ASP A 331 -33.25 12.33 21.79
N ASP A 332 -31.98 12.20 21.41
CA ASP A 332 -30.82 12.83 22.06
C ASP A 332 -30.44 14.21 21.47
N GLY A 333 -31.20 14.69 20.48
CA GLY A 333 -30.93 15.92 19.73
C GLY A 333 -30.00 15.75 18.52
N THR A 334 -29.71 14.52 18.06
CA THR A 334 -28.92 14.23 16.85
C THR A 334 -29.42 15.02 15.64
N ALA A 335 -30.72 14.94 15.33
CA ALA A 335 -31.30 15.59 14.16
C ALA A 335 -31.16 17.13 14.18
N ASP A 336 -31.27 17.75 15.36
CA ASP A 336 -31.11 19.19 15.51
C ASP A 336 -29.64 19.61 15.46
N HIS A 337 -28.73 18.78 15.97
CA HIS A 337 -27.30 18.96 15.81
C HIS A 337 -26.91 18.95 14.33
N VAL A 338 -27.36 17.95 13.56
CA VAL A 338 -27.09 17.82 12.13
C VAL A 338 -27.64 19.02 11.37
N ALA A 339 -28.92 19.36 11.55
CA ALA A 339 -29.54 20.50 10.86
C ALA A 339 -28.84 21.84 11.14
N LYS A 340 -28.25 22.00 12.33
CA LYS A 340 -27.55 23.23 12.73
C LYS A 340 -26.10 23.29 12.24
N GLN A 341 -25.36 22.19 12.34
CA GLN A 341 -23.90 22.17 12.08
C GLN A 341 -23.53 21.78 10.64
N PHE A 342 -24.46 21.11 9.94
CA PHE A 342 -24.25 20.59 8.59
C PHE A 342 -25.45 20.96 7.70
N PRO A 343 -25.77 22.26 7.52
CA PRO A 343 -26.95 22.68 6.76
C PRO A 343 -26.91 22.29 5.28
N GLU A 344 -25.74 21.91 4.75
CA GLU A 344 -25.57 21.40 3.40
C GLU A 344 -26.06 19.95 3.22
N VAL A 345 -26.26 19.19 4.32
CA VAL A 345 -26.71 17.79 4.23
C VAL A 345 -28.23 17.71 4.14
N ARG A 346 -28.71 16.74 3.37
CA ARG A 346 -30.14 16.47 3.25
C ARG A 346 -30.58 15.57 4.41
N LEU A 347 -31.19 16.17 5.43
CA LEU A 347 -31.66 15.44 6.61
C LEU A 347 -33.08 14.88 6.39
N LEU A 348 -33.22 13.56 6.46
CA LEU A 348 -34.48 12.82 6.49
C LEU A 348 -34.77 12.34 7.91
N ARG A 349 -35.81 12.88 8.55
CA ARG A 349 -36.24 12.47 9.89
C ARG A 349 -37.36 11.44 9.79
N LEU A 350 -37.16 10.27 10.37
CA LEU A 350 -38.13 9.18 10.40
C LEU A 350 -38.66 8.95 11.81
N THR A 351 -39.81 8.30 11.92
CA THR A 351 -40.15 7.57 13.13
C THR A 351 -39.29 6.32 13.20
N ALA A 352 -38.80 5.97 14.39
CA ALA A 352 -37.99 4.77 14.63
C ALA A 352 -38.56 3.51 13.92
N CYS A 353 -37.86 3.04 12.92
CA CYS A 353 -38.21 1.93 12.03
C CYS A 353 -37.06 0.93 11.80
N GLY A 354 -35.85 1.24 12.30
CA GLY A 354 -34.69 0.36 12.26
C GLY A 354 -33.80 0.59 11.03
N LEU A 355 -32.55 0.12 11.11
CA LEU A 355 -31.48 0.43 10.15
C LEU A 355 -31.81 0.08 8.70
N SER A 356 -32.40 -1.09 8.43
CA SER A 356 -32.73 -1.49 7.05
C SER A 356 -33.80 -0.61 6.43
N ALA A 357 -34.84 -0.26 7.21
CA ALA A 357 -35.90 0.65 6.74
C ALA A 357 -35.36 2.07 6.53
N ALA A 358 -34.46 2.54 7.40
CA ALA A 358 -33.76 3.80 7.24
C ALA A 358 -32.89 3.84 5.96
N ARG A 359 -32.10 2.78 5.69
CA ARG A 359 -31.30 2.67 4.46
C ARG A 359 -32.17 2.70 3.22
N ASN A 360 -33.29 1.97 3.20
CA ASN A 360 -34.24 1.97 2.08
C ASN A 360 -34.88 3.35 1.87
N ALA A 361 -35.24 4.04 2.94
CA ALA A 361 -35.78 5.40 2.85
C ALA A 361 -34.74 6.39 2.31
N GLY A 362 -33.48 6.27 2.74
CA GLY A 362 -32.36 7.04 2.20
C GLY A 362 -32.14 6.79 0.70
N ALA A 363 -32.13 5.52 0.29
CA ALA A 363 -31.98 5.11 -1.10
C ALA A 363 -33.13 5.62 -2.01
N ALA A 364 -34.36 5.60 -1.51
CA ALA A 364 -35.51 6.15 -2.21
C ALA A 364 -35.44 7.68 -2.36
N PHE A 365 -34.83 8.37 -1.39
CA PHE A 365 -34.66 9.82 -1.40
C PHE A 365 -33.43 10.29 -2.23
N ALA A 366 -32.51 9.38 -2.50
CA ALA A 366 -31.27 9.59 -3.24
C ALA A 366 -31.50 9.78 -4.75
N THR A 367 -30.67 10.62 -5.35
CA THR A 367 -30.71 11.01 -6.77
C THR A 367 -29.48 10.55 -7.55
N GLY A 368 -28.41 10.14 -6.87
CA GLY A 368 -27.18 9.65 -7.48
C GLY A 368 -27.35 8.31 -8.18
N GLN A 369 -26.46 8.05 -9.13
CA GLN A 369 -26.40 6.79 -9.87
C GLN A 369 -25.85 5.65 -9.00
N ILE A 370 -24.97 5.99 -8.06
CA ILE A 370 -24.40 5.06 -7.09
C ILE A 370 -24.81 5.48 -5.67
N LEU A 371 -25.33 4.53 -4.91
CA LEU A 371 -25.68 4.69 -3.50
C LEU A 371 -24.50 4.20 -2.66
N ALA A 372 -23.86 5.09 -1.91
CA ALA A 372 -22.74 4.77 -1.03
C ALA A 372 -23.18 4.87 0.44
N PHE A 373 -23.24 3.74 1.13
CA PHE A 373 -23.66 3.63 2.52
C PHE A 373 -22.46 3.66 3.47
N THR A 374 -22.60 4.44 4.53
CA THR A 374 -21.68 4.41 5.69
C THR A 374 -22.43 4.67 6.98
N ASP A 375 -21.80 4.36 8.12
CA ASP A 375 -22.42 4.50 9.44
C ASP A 375 -21.97 5.80 10.14
N ASP A 376 -22.73 6.23 11.15
CA ASP A 376 -22.52 7.52 11.84
C ASP A 376 -21.23 7.62 12.68
N ASP A 377 -20.53 6.51 12.85
CA ASP A 377 -19.28 6.35 13.58
C ASP A 377 -18.08 6.00 12.69
N CYS A 378 -18.28 5.98 11.36
CA CYS A 378 -17.24 5.80 10.37
C CYS A 378 -16.59 7.14 9.97
N GLU A 379 -15.32 7.10 9.59
CA GLU A 379 -14.61 8.23 9.01
C GLU A 379 -14.12 7.83 7.61
N PRO A 380 -14.93 8.04 6.54
CA PRO A 380 -14.54 7.67 5.19
C PRO A 380 -13.23 8.33 4.76
N ASP A 381 -12.40 7.59 4.04
CA ASP A 381 -11.17 8.15 3.52
C ASP A 381 -11.47 9.25 2.49
N ARG A 382 -10.59 10.26 2.42
CA ARG A 382 -10.75 11.41 1.52
C ARG A 382 -10.95 11.01 0.06
N GLN A 383 -10.41 9.89 -0.39
CA GLN A 383 -10.53 9.44 -1.78
C GLN A 383 -11.44 8.22 -1.91
N TRP A 384 -12.36 8.00 -0.97
CA TRP A 384 -13.28 6.86 -0.95
C TRP A 384 -14.14 6.81 -2.21
N LEU A 385 -14.83 7.89 -2.57
CA LEU A 385 -15.68 7.93 -3.77
C LEU A 385 -14.89 7.84 -5.07
N VAL A 386 -13.74 8.52 -5.16
CA VAL A 386 -12.84 8.44 -6.34
C VAL A 386 -12.42 7.00 -6.62
N ARG A 387 -12.19 6.20 -5.58
CA ARG A 387 -11.84 4.78 -5.72
C ARG A 387 -13.02 3.91 -6.09
N LEU A 388 -14.16 4.10 -5.44
CA LEU A 388 -15.38 3.39 -5.80
C LEU A 388 -15.75 3.63 -7.26
N GLU A 389 -15.57 4.85 -7.75
CA GLU A 389 -15.81 5.15 -9.16
C GLU A 389 -14.92 4.35 -10.12
N ARG A 390 -13.65 4.10 -9.78
CA ARG A 390 -12.78 3.24 -10.60
C ARG A 390 -13.37 1.83 -10.78
N VAL A 391 -14.03 1.31 -9.74
CA VAL A 391 -14.69 0.00 -9.76
C VAL A 391 -15.95 0.00 -10.64
N PHE A 392 -16.77 1.05 -10.55
CA PHE A 392 -18.04 1.13 -11.28
C PHE A 392 -17.90 1.58 -12.74
N ARG A 393 -16.78 2.20 -13.12
CA ARG A 393 -16.60 2.81 -14.44
C ARG A 393 -16.88 1.87 -15.59
N ASP A 394 -16.38 0.65 -15.50
CA ASP A 394 -16.48 -0.32 -16.60
C ASP A 394 -17.87 -0.99 -16.64
N GLY A 395 -18.75 -0.70 -15.68
CA GLY A 395 -20.11 -1.21 -15.61
C GLY A 395 -20.22 -2.72 -15.31
N ILE A 396 -19.12 -3.33 -14.85
CA ILE A 396 -19.03 -4.77 -14.59
C ILE A 396 -19.69 -5.13 -13.25
N PHE A 397 -19.50 -4.29 -12.23
CA PHE A 397 -19.95 -4.57 -10.87
C PHE A 397 -21.22 -3.80 -10.50
N ALA A 398 -22.20 -4.50 -9.95
CA ALA A 398 -23.43 -3.90 -9.42
C ALA A 398 -23.27 -3.35 -8.00
N ALA A 399 -22.33 -3.90 -7.23
CA ALA A 399 -22.00 -3.48 -5.88
C ALA A 399 -20.49 -3.65 -5.61
N ALA A 400 -19.96 -2.83 -4.71
CA ALA A 400 -18.58 -2.84 -4.27
C ALA A 400 -18.50 -2.49 -2.78
N GLY A 401 -17.45 -2.95 -2.11
CA GLY A 401 -17.14 -2.59 -0.73
C GLY A 401 -15.65 -2.64 -0.48
N GLY A 402 -15.25 -2.56 0.79
CA GLY A 402 -13.83 -2.57 1.14
C GLY A 402 -13.57 -2.87 2.60
N PRO A 403 -12.30 -2.76 3.03
CA PRO A 403 -11.93 -2.97 4.43
C PRO A 403 -12.55 -1.91 5.33
N ASN A 404 -12.82 -2.30 6.59
CA ASN A 404 -13.28 -1.43 7.66
C ASN A 404 -12.23 -1.45 8.77
N LEU A 405 -11.36 -0.45 8.77
CA LEU A 405 -10.20 -0.42 9.64
C LEU A 405 -10.60 0.12 11.02
N PRO A 406 -10.40 -0.65 12.11
CA PRO A 406 -10.66 -0.12 13.43
C PRO A 406 -9.67 1.00 13.77
N PRO A 407 -10.09 2.02 14.54
CA PRO A 407 -9.17 3.03 15.02
C PRO A 407 -8.11 2.40 15.92
N LYS A 408 -6.94 3.04 16.02
CA LYS A 408 -5.88 2.57 16.91
C LYS A 408 -6.41 2.47 18.35
N PRO A 409 -6.33 1.29 19.00
CA PRO A 409 -6.87 1.12 20.34
C PRO A 409 -6.09 1.97 21.34
N ARG A 410 -6.81 2.65 22.24
CA ARG A 410 -6.23 3.50 23.29
C ARG A 410 -5.94 2.73 24.58
N ASP A 411 -6.59 1.58 24.73
CA ASP A 411 -6.52 0.73 25.90
C ASP A 411 -6.66 -0.74 25.50
N TRP A 412 -6.39 -1.64 26.45
CA TRP A 412 -6.46 -3.08 26.24
C TRP A 412 -7.85 -3.57 25.84
N GLN A 413 -8.92 -2.95 26.37
CA GLN A 413 -10.29 -3.37 26.04
C GLN A 413 -10.60 -3.07 24.57
N GLN A 414 -10.27 -1.88 24.10
CA GLN A 414 -10.37 -1.52 22.68
C GLN A 414 -9.50 -2.44 21.84
N ALA A 415 -8.29 -2.78 22.27
CA ALA A 415 -7.41 -3.69 21.53
C ALA A 415 -8.04 -5.08 21.35
N VAL A 416 -8.66 -5.61 22.42
CA VAL A 416 -9.40 -6.88 22.36
C VAL A 416 -10.60 -6.77 21.42
N VAL A 417 -11.38 -5.68 21.48
CA VAL A 417 -12.53 -5.47 20.58
C VAL A 417 -12.09 -5.36 19.11
N CYS A 418 -11.00 -4.62 18.83
CA CYS A 418 -10.44 -4.49 17.49
C CYS A 418 -9.94 -5.84 16.94
N ALA A 419 -9.47 -6.73 17.81
CA ALA A 419 -8.99 -8.07 17.44
C ALA A 419 -10.10 -9.14 17.49
N ALA A 420 -11.30 -8.79 17.95
CA ALA A 420 -12.37 -9.77 18.14
C ALA A 420 -12.95 -10.21 16.79
N PRO A 421 -13.24 -11.52 16.61
CA PRO A 421 -13.94 -12.00 15.44
C PRO A 421 -15.35 -11.42 15.38
N GLY A 422 -15.82 -11.03 14.19
CA GLY A 422 -17.14 -10.43 13.99
C GLY A 422 -17.14 -8.92 13.71
N ALA A 423 -15.97 -8.30 13.56
CA ALA A 423 -15.88 -7.01 12.90
C ALA A 423 -16.55 -7.10 11.50
N PRO A 424 -17.18 -6.01 11.01
CA PRO A 424 -17.77 -5.97 9.68
C PRO A 424 -16.71 -6.17 8.60
N SER A 425 -16.43 -7.43 8.24
CA SER A 425 -15.46 -7.85 7.23
C SER A 425 -16.18 -8.51 6.05
N HIS A 426 -15.64 -8.33 4.85
CA HIS A 426 -16.08 -9.09 3.70
C HIS A 426 -15.56 -10.54 3.79
N VAL A 427 -16.31 -11.49 3.25
CA VAL A 427 -15.84 -12.86 3.03
C VAL A 427 -15.67 -13.07 1.54
N MET A 428 -14.43 -13.25 1.10
CA MET A 428 -14.11 -13.39 -0.32
C MET A 428 -14.36 -14.82 -0.80
N LEU A 429 -15.08 -14.96 -1.92
CA LEU A 429 -15.27 -16.21 -2.66
C LEU A 429 -14.10 -16.45 -3.63
N ASN A 430 -13.56 -15.38 -4.19
CA ASN A 430 -12.37 -15.35 -5.03
C ASN A 430 -11.69 -13.97 -4.91
N ASP A 431 -10.72 -13.67 -5.77
CA ASP A 431 -9.92 -12.44 -5.66
C ASP A 431 -10.71 -11.13 -5.99
N GLU A 432 -11.98 -11.22 -6.39
CA GLU A 432 -12.80 -10.06 -6.79
C GLU A 432 -14.22 -10.09 -6.19
N GLU A 433 -14.76 -11.27 -5.92
CA GLU A 433 -16.14 -11.46 -5.47
C GLU A 433 -16.19 -11.80 -3.99
N ALA A 434 -17.04 -11.08 -3.26
CA ALA A 434 -17.37 -11.37 -1.87
C ALA A 434 -18.73 -12.04 -1.77
N GLU A 435 -18.87 -12.98 -0.83
CA GLU A 435 -20.16 -13.57 -0.44
C GLU A 435 -21.10 -12.50 0.11
N HIS A 436 -20.55 -11.55 0.89
CA HIS A 436 -21.28 -10.43 1.46
C HIS A 436 -20.38 -9.22 1.64
N LEU A 437 -20.98 -8.03 1.49
CA LEU A 437 -20.34 -6.74 1.70
C LEU A 437 -20.88 -6.09 2.99
N PRO A 438 -20.02 -5.59 3.88
CA PRO A 438 -20.48 -4.90 5.08
C PRO A 438 -21.21 -3.59 4.75
N GLY A 439 -22.37 -3.37 5.37
CA GLY A 439 -23.22 -2.21 5.08
C GLY A 439 -22.62 -0.84 5.46
N CYS A 440 -21.56 -0.81 6.28
CA CYS A 440 -20.85 0.41 6.70
C CYS A 440 -19.82 0.91 5.66
N ASN A 441 -19.50 0.09 4.65
CA ASN A 441 -18.65 0.41 3.51
C ASN A 441 -19.16 -0.35 2.29
N LEU A 442 -20.34 0.05 1.82
CA LEU A 442 -21.06 -0.56 0.71
C LEU A 442 -21.42 0.52 -0.30
N ALA A 443 -21.11 0.28 -1.56
CA ALA A 443 -21.63 1.02 -2.68
C ALA A 443 -22.40 0.10 -3.61
N VAL A 444 -23.51 0.57 -4.16
CA VAL A 444 -24.38 -0.21 -5.05
C VAL A 444 -24.98 0.71 -6.10
N THR A 445 -25.06 0.23 -7.34
CA THR A 445 -25.76 0.98 -8.39
C THR A 445 -27.23 1.11 -8.02
N LYS A 446 -27.82 2.30 -8.24
CA LYS A 446 -29.24 2.54 -7.94
C LYS A 446 -30.15 1.57 -8.68
N ILE A 447 -29.81 1.25 -9.93
CA ILE A 447 -30.53 0.27 -10.76
C ILE A 447 -30.56 -1.11 -10.10
N ALA A 448 -29.43 -1.60 -9.59
CA ALA A 448 -29.39 -2.89 -8.91
C ALA A 448 -30.08 -2.89 -7.55
N PHE A 449 -30.09 -1.74 -6.86
CA PHE A 449 -30.77 -1.60 -5.57
C PHE A 449 -32.31 -1.57 -5.73
N ASP A 450 -32.80 -0.98 -6.81
CA ASP A 450 -34.24 -0.84 -7.10
C ASP A 450 -34.85 -2.09 -7.78
N ALA A 451 -34.03 -3.02 -8.26
CA ALA A 451 -34.44 -4.26 -8.94
C ALA A 451 -34.91 -5.35 -7.95
#